data_AF-A0A2H9ZSI3-F1
#
_entry.id   AF-A0A2H9ZSI3-F1
#
_cell.length_a   1.000
_cell.length_b   1.000
_cell.length_c   1.000
_cell.angle_alpha   90.00
_cell.angle_beta   90.00
_cell.angle_gamma   90.00
#
_symmetry.space_group_name_H-M   'P 1'
#
loop_
_entity.id
_entity.type
_entity.pdbx_description
1 polymer ?
#
loop_
_entity_poly.entity_id
_entity_poly.type
_entity_poly.pdbx_seq_one_letter_code
_entity_poly.pdbx_strand_id
1 'polypeptide(L)'
;MKLFEVNIVKDHLFFHGFDETYERWIWHSESVTNELNNIGRNTSSTCASTVNIENTVEKDRMEDLVWNIENNLSEAQEQFEELLQEAKSPLYPNCKSFTKLSALIRLFNLKAANGLSNKCFTELLILLKDMLPPPNQLPNSTYEAKKMLRKLGMHYEKINACPNDCILYRNEYSGLEQCPEYGKSRWKLCADGIKEKVGIPGKVLWYLPPIPRIVRLFQNKEYAKNFTWHADGEGRIFDRMMRHTADSS
;
A
#
# COMPACT_ATOMS: atom_id res chain seq x y z
N MET A 1 -7.08 -29.87 -13.36
CA MET A 1 -7.02 -29.25 -12.02
C MET A 1 -8.04 -29.94 -11.14
N LYS A 2 -7.66 -30.43 -9.95
CA LYS A 2 -8.65 -31.01 -9.01
C LYS A 2 -9.37 -29.85 -8.33
N LEU A 3 -10.71 -29.85 -8.37
CA LEU A 3 -11.55 -28.88 -7.69
C LEU A 3 -11.93 -29.43 -6.32
N PHE A 4 -11.92 -28.57 -5.30
CA PHE A 4 -12.29 -28.91 -3.93
C PHE A 4 -13.46 -28.03 -3.49
N GLU A 5 -14.38 -28.60 -2.69
CA GLU A 5 -15.48 -27.84 -2.12
C GLU A 5 -14.98 -26.77 -1.16
N VAL A 6 -15.65 -25.62 -1.12
CA VAL A 6 -15.28 -24.47 -0.27
C VAL A 6 -15.12 -24.88 1.20
N ASN A 7 -16.01 -25.74 1.72
CA ASN A 7 -15.95 -26.17 3.11
C ASN A 7 -14.69 -27.00 3.40
N ILE A 8 -14.28 -27.86 2.47
CA ILE A 8 -13.08 -28.68 2.62
C ILE A 8 -11.83 -27.79 2.66
N VAL A 9 -11.76 -26.78 1.80
CA VAL A 9 -10.63 -25.83 1.79
C VAL A 9 -10.62 -24.96 3.04
N LYS A 10 -11.80 -24.50 3.49
CA LYS A 10 -11.95 -23.68 4.70
C LYS A 10 -11.55 -24.47 5.95
N ASP A 11 -12.04 -25.71 6.09
CA ASP A 11 -11.69 -26.60 7.18
C ASP A 11 -10.19 -26.92 7.15
N HIS A 12 -9.62 -27.18 5.97
CA HIS A 12 -8.18 -27.40 5.83
C HIS A 12 -7.38 -26.18 6.28
N LEU A 13 -7.73 -24.97 5.84
CA LEU A 13 -7.06 -23.74 6.27
C LEU A 13 -7.20 -23.50 7.77
N PHE A 14 -8.35 -23.83 8.35
CA PHE A 14 -8.60 -23.69 9.77
C PHE A 14 -7.82 -24.70 10.62
N PHE A 15 -7.76 -25.97 10.20
CA PHE A 15 -7.10 -27.04 10.95
C PHE A 15 -5.61 -27.18 10.69
N HIS A 16 -5.16 -26.88 9.47
CA HIS A 16 -3.79 -27.11 9.02
C HIS A 16 -3.02 -25.84 8.67
N GLY A 17 -3.71 -24.69 8.59
CA GLY A 17 -3.10 -23.43 8.21
C GLY A 17 -2.62 -23.40 6.76
N PHE A 18 -1.75 -22.44 6.47
CA PHE A 18 -0.99 -22.41 5.22
C PHE A 18 0.25 -23.31 5.37
N ASP A 19 0.67 -23.93 4.26
CA ASP A 19 1.91 -24.70 4.23
C ASP A 19 3.10 -23.78 4.51
N GLU A 20 3.71 -23.93 5.69
CA GLU A 20 4.85 -23.12 6.13
C GLU A 20 6.09 -23.33 5.22
N THR A 21 6.14 -24.43 4.48
CA THR A 21 7.25 -24.71 3.54
C THR A 21 7.06 -24.01 2.19
N TYR A 22 5.89 -23.39 1.96
CA TYR A 22 5.61 -22.60 0.77
C TYR A 22 6.21 -21.18 0.86
N GLU A 23 7.53 -21.13 1.03
CA GLU A 23 8.29 -19.89 1.18
C GLU A 23 8.49 -19.15 -0.15
N ARG A 24 8.26 -19.82 -1.28
CA ARG A 24 8.52 -19.29 -2.63
C ARG A 24 7.27 -19.41 -3.50
N TRP A 25 6.86 -18.30 -4.11
CA TRP A 25 5.59 -18.20 -4.86
C TRP A 25 5.74 -18.73 -6.29
N ILE A 26 6.22 -19.97 -6.41
CA ILE A 26 6.54 -20.64 -7.68
C ILE A 26 5.32 -20.79 -8.59
N TRP A 27 4.11 -20.85 -8.05
CA TRP A 27 2.85 -20.90 -8.80
C TRP A 27 2.28 -19.52 -9.14
N HIS A 28 2.87 -18.44 -8.62
CA HIS A 28 2.44 -17.05 -8.84
C HIS A 28 3.54 -16.21 -9.49
N SER A 29 4.28 -16.80 -10.42
CA SER A 29 5.26 -16.14 -11.30
C SER A 29 6.52 -15.58 -10.66
N GLU A 30 6.84 -15.92 -9.41
CA GLU A 30 8.22 -15.76 -8.93
C GLU A 30 9.13 -16.72 -9.70
N SER A 31 10.09 -16.16 -10.44
CA SER A 31 11.04 -16.96 -11.20
C SER A 31 11.94 -17.75 -10.26
N VAL A 32 12.10 -19.04 -10.54
CA VAL A 32 13.11 -19.88 -9.89
C VAL A 32 14.47 -19.37 -10.35
N THR A 33 15.06 -18.44 -9.59
CA THR A 33 16.47 -18.13 -9.78
C THR A 33 17.25 -19.34 -9.29
N ASN A 34 17.88 -20.04 -10.24
CA ASN A 34 18.88 -21.05 -9.91
C ASN A 34 19.98 -20.36 -9.09
N GLU A 35 20.01 -20.63 -7.80
CA GLU A 35 21.13 -20.33 -6.91
C GLU A 35 22.33 -21.23 -7.25
N LEU A 36 22.87 -21.09 -8.46
CA LEU A 36 24.16 -21.63 -8.85
C LEU A 36 24.81 -20.62 -9.80
N ASN A 37 25.37 -19.56 -9.20
CA ASN A 37 26.65 -18.92 -9.55
C ASN A 37 26.66 -17.47 -9.08
N ASN A 38 27.10 -17.26 -7.83
CA ASN A 38 28.18 -16.33 -7.54
C ASN A 38 28.66 -16.55 -6.11
N ILE A 39 29.71 -17.37 -6.00
CA ILE A 39 30.58 -17.43 -4.84
C ILE A 39 31.14 -16.03 -4.62
N GLY A 40 30.77 -15.40 -3.52
CA GLY A 40 31.36 -14.12 -3.15
C GLY A 40 30.64 -13.31 -2.09
N ARG A 41 30.32 -13.92 -0.93
CA ARG A 41 30.58 -13.36 0.44
C ARG A 41 29.80 -14.14 1.51
N ASN A 42 30.52 -15.08 2.12
CA ASN A 42 30.40 -15.62 3.48
C ASN A 42 28.99 -15.75 4.09
N THR A 43 28.35 -16.87 3.77
CA THR A 43 27.34 -17.53 4.61
C THR A 43 27.98 -18.70 5.33
N SER A 44 28.00 -18.63 6.66
CA SER A 44 27.85 -19.72 7.64
C SER A 44 27.93 -19.04 9.01
N SER A 45 27.09 -19.28 9.99
CA SER A 45 26.37 -20.50 10.32
C SER A 45 25.23 -20.18 11.28
N THR A 46 24.10 -20.83 11.08
CA THR A 46 23.27 -21.45 12.12
C THR A 46 22.94 -20.63 13.38
N CYS A 47 21.68 -20.25 13.52
CA CYS A 47 20.98 -20.39 14.79
C CYS A 47 19.59 -20.99 14.55
N ALA A 48 19.53 -22.32 14.67
CA ALA A 48 18.33 -22.92 15.23
C ALA A 48 18.09 -22.27 16.60
N SER A 49 16.98 -21.59 16.75
CA SER A 49 16.45 -21.23 18.05
C SER A 49 14.96 -21.51 17.98
N THR A 50 14.59 -22.66 18.53
CA THR A 50 13.23 -22.98 18.93
C THR A 50 12.75 -21.90 19.87
N VAL A 51 12.05 -20.90 19.34
CA VAL A 51 11.22 -20.02 20.15
C VAL A 51 9.85 -20.70 20.18
N ASN A 52 9.54 -21.34 21.31
CA ASN A 52 8.16 -21.63 21.69
C ASN A 52 7.44 -20.28 21.76
N ILE A 53 6.83 -19.85 20.67
CA ILE A 53 5.79 -18.84 20.70
C ILE A 53 4.53 -19.63 21.04
N GLU A 54 4.18 -19.61 22.32
CA GLU A 54 2.86 -19.99 22.78
C GLU A 54 1.83 -19.36 21.84
N ASN A 55 0.92 -20.19 21.33
CA ASN A 55 -0.22 -19.81 20.50
C ASN A 55 -1.03 -18.68 21.17
N THR A 56 -0.61 -17.43 21.00
CA THR A 56 -1.52 -16.30 21.09
C THR A 56 -2.29 -16.32 19.79
N VAL A 57 -3.43 -17.01 19.83
CA VAL A 57 -4.49 -16.94 18.83
C VAL A 57 -4.81 -15.45 18.64
N GLU A 58 -4.20 -14.82 17.64
CA GLU A 58 -4.70 -13.57 17.10
C GLU A 58 -6.09 -13.89 16.56
N LYS A 59 -7.12 -13.61 17.37
CA LYS A 59 -8.52 -13.65 16.95
C LYS A 59 -8.62 -13.00 15.57
N ASP A 60 -9.12 -13.73 14.59
CA ASP A 60 -9.44 -13.24 13.26
C ASP A 60 -10.14 -11.88 13.35
N ARG A 61 -9.39 -10.79 13.12
CA ARG A 61 -9.90 -9.41 13.10
C ARG A 61 -10.73 -9.12 11.84
N MET A 62 -11.24 -10.16 11.17
CA MET A 62 -12.11 -10.02 10.00
C MET A 62 -13.39 -9.28 10.37
N GLU A 63 -13.94 -9.52 11.56
CA GLU A 63 -15.12 -8.80 12.06
C GLU A 63 -14.83 -7.30 12.25
N ASP A 64 -13.67 -6.95 12.82
CA ASP A 64 -13.23 -5.55 12.96
C ASP A 64 -12.97 -4.90 11.58
N LEU A 65 -12.45 -5.65 10.61
CA LEU A 65 -12.24 -5.19 9.25
C LEU A 65 -13.57 -4.95 8.53
N VAL A 66 -14.53 -5.86 8.62
CA VAL A 66 -15.87 -5.75 8.04
C VAL A 66 -16.63 -4.58 8.67
N TRP A 67 -16.61 -4.46 10.00
CA TRP A 67 -17.23 -3.34 10.71
C TRP A 67 -16.63 -1.99 10.31
N ASN A 68 -15.30 -1.92 10.17
CA ASN A 68 -14.64 -0.71 9.69
C ASN A 68 -15.00 -0.43 8.22
N ILE A 69 -15.13 -1.45 7.37
CA ILE A 69 -15.53 -1.27 5.97
C ILE A 69 -16.97 -0.71 5.90
N GLU A 70 -17.91 -1.32 6.61
CA GLU A 70 -19.34 -0.92 6.62
C GLU A 70 -19.54 0.51 7.12
N ASN A 71 -18.91 0.89 8.24
CA ASN A 71 -19.04 2.25 8.78
C ASN A 71 -18.31 3.31 7.94
N ASN A 72 -17.19 2.95 7.30
CA ASN A 72 -16.49 3.89 6.40
C ASN A 72 -17.17 3.99 5.02
N LEU A 73 -18.03 3.06 4.62
CA LEU A 73 -18.55 3.01 3.25
C LEU A 73 -19.50 4.16 2.91
N SER A 74 -20.49 4.48 3.75
CA SER A 74 -21.55 5.44 3.41
C SER A 74 -21.05 6.89 3.40
N GLU A 75 -20.38 7.34 4.47
CA GLU A 75 -19.86 8.71 4.54
C GLU A 75 -18.66 8.93 3.61
N ALA A 76 -17.81 7.91 3.40
CA ALA A 76 -16.70 8.03 2.46
C ALA A 76 -17.16 7.99 1.01
N GLN A 77 -18.35 7.46 0.69
CA GLN A 77 -18.86 7.42 -0.69
C GLN A 77 -19.23 8.81 -1.21
N GLU A 78 -20.04 9.58 -0.46
CA GLU A 78 -20.42 10.94 -0.85
C GLU A 78 -19.21 11.87 -0.89
N GLN A 79 -18.35 11.81 0.13
CA GLN A 79 -17.10 12.60 0.18
C GLN A 79 -16.16 12.25 -0.98
N PHE A 80 -16.06 10.96 -1.33
CA PHE A 80 -15.19 10.53 -2.42
C PHE A 80 -15.72 10.98 -3.79
N GLU A 81 -17.03 10.89 -4.03
CA GLU A 81 -17.64 11.36 -5.28
C GLU A 81 -17.46 12.86 -5.47
N GLU A 82 -17.68 13.66 -4.42
CA GLU A 82 -17.45 15.11 -4.46
C GLU A 82 -15.98 15.42 -4.78
N LEU A 83 -15.03 14.78 -4.08
CA LEU A 83 -13.60 14.94 -4.32
C LEU A 83 -13.20 14.52 -5.74
N LEU A 84 -13.82 13.48 -6.27
CA LEU A 84 -13.53 12.96 -7.61
C LEU A 84 -14.10 13.89 -8.69
N GLN A 85 -15.26 14.51 -8.46
CA GLN A 85 -15.77 15.58 -9.33
C GLN A 85 -14.86 16.82 -9.28
N GLU A 86 -14.43 17.26 -8.10
CA GLU A 86 -13.50 18.38 -7.94
C GLU A 86 -12.17 18.11 -8.67
N ALA A 87 -11.65 16.89 -8.56
CA ALA A 87 -10.43 16.45 -9.23
C ALA A 87 -10.54 16.38 -10.75
N LYS A 88 -11.72 16.00 -11.27
CA LYS A 88 -12.02 15.95 -12.70
C LYS A 88 -12.38 17.32 -13.28
N SER A 89 -12.59 18.34 -12.45
CA SER A 89 -12.86 19.69 -12.93
C SER A 89 -11.71 20.21 -13.82
N PRO A 90 -12.02 21.03 -14.85
CA PRO A 90 -11.01 21.65 -15.70
C PRO A 90 -10.01 22.46 -14.87
N LEU A 91 -8.73 22.46 -15.29
CA LEU A 91 -7.67 23.21 -14.58
C LEU A 91 -7.95 24.72 -14.48
N TYR A 92 -8.60 25.27 -15.52
CA TYR A 92 -9.10 26.63 -15.63
C TYR A 92 -10.32 26.62 -16.57
N PRO A 93 -11.15 27.68 -16.62
CA PRO A 93 -12.34 27.71 -17.46
C PRO A 93 -12.06 27.34 -18.92
N ASN A 94 -12.89 26.47 -19.50
CA ASN A 94 -12.76 25.97 -20.87
C ASN A 94 -11.48 25.18 -21.19
N CYS A 95 -10.69 24.76 -20.19
CA CYS A 95 -9.54 23.88 -20.41
C CYS A 95 -9.99 22.47 -20.82
N LYS A 96 -9.73 22.08 -22.08
CA LYS A 96 -10.08 20.74 -22.60
C LYS A 96 -8.95 19.72 -22.43
N SER A 97 -7.72 20.18 -22.25
CA SER A 97 -6.52 19.34 -22.22
C SER A 97 -6.16 18.83 -20.83
N PHE A 98 -6.48 19.58 -19.77
CA PHE A 98 -6.09 19.24 -18.41
C PHE A 98 -7.23 19.41 -17.42
N THR A 99 -7.37 18.41 -16.55
CA THR A 99 -8.13 18.51 -15.31
C THR A 99 -7.17 18.92 -14.19
N LYS A 100 -7.72 19.36 -13.06
CA LYS A 100 -6.96 19.64 -11.84
C LYS A 100 -6.03 18.48 -11.46
N LEU A 101 -6.57 17.26 -11.48
CA LEU A 101 -5.82 16.05 -11.14
C LEU A 101 -4.76 15.69 -12.19
N SER A 102 -5.10 15.72 -13.48
CA SER A 102 -4.16 15.31 -14.52
C SER A 102 -2.96 16.25 -14.62
N ALA A 103 -3.19 17.55 -14.40
CA ALA A 103 -2.12 18.55 -14.30
C ALA A 103 -1.19 18.23 -13.12
N LEU A 104 -1.74 17.99 -11.93
CA LEU A 104 -0.92 17.69 -10.74
C LEU A 104 -0.11 16.42 -10.88
N ILE A 105 -0.70 15.32 -11.37
CA ILE A 105 0.02 14.06 -11.58
C ILE A 105 1.20 14.27 -12.52
N ARG A 106 0.98 14.96 -13.66
CA ARG A 106 2.05 15.25 -14.62
C ARG A 106 3.15 16.11 -14.02
N LEU A 107 2.81 17.13 -13.24
CA LEU A 107 3.78 17.97 -12.55
C LEU A 107 4.58 17.19 -11.49
N PHE A 108 3.95 16.31 -10.72
CA PHE A 108 4.66 15.45 -9.77
C PHE A 108 5.54 14.41 -10.45
N ASN A 109 5.12 13.87 -11.59
CA ASN A 109 5.96 12.97 -12.39
C ASN A 109 7.20 13.71 -12.91
N LEU A 110 7.05 14.95 -13.40
CA LEU A 110 8.18 15.81 -13.79
C LEU A 110 9.10 16.10 -12.60
N LYS A 111 8.54 16.41 -11.43
CA LYS A 111 9.31 16.61 -10.20
C LYS A 111 10.15 15.38 -9.85
N ALA A 112 9.54 14.20 -9.87
CA ALA A 112 10.20 12.95 -9.51
C ALA A 112 11.27 12.57 -10.54
N ALA A 113 10.96 12.63 -11.84
CA ALA A 113 11.87 12.28 -12.92
C ALA A 113 13.12 13.16 -12.97
N ASN A 114 12.99 14.43 -12.59
CA ASN A 114 14.10 15.40 -12.63
C ASN A 114 14.69 15.71 -11.25
N GLY A 115 14.29 14.98 -10.20
CA GLY A 115 14.81 15.19 -8.85
C GLY A 115 14.57 16.61 -8.29
N LEU A 116 13.52 17.30 -8.73
CA LEU A 116 13.28 18.70 -8.33
C LEU A 116 13.05 18.78 -6.81
N SER A 117 13.73 19.72 -6.16
CA SER A 117 13.54 19.99 -4.72
C SER A 117 12.12 20.51 -4.44
N ASN A 118 11.65 20.43 -3.18
CA ASN A 118 10.34 21.01 -2.81
C ASN A 118 10.31 22.54 -2.96
N LYS A 119 11.45 23.21 -2.78
CA LYS A 119 11.58 24.64 -2.99
C LYS A 119 11.37 24.99 -4.46
N CYS A 120 12.18 24.38 -5.34
CA CYS A 120 12.10 24.59 -6.78
C CYS A 120 10.71 24.23 -7.35
N PHE A 121 10.11 23.12 -6.89
CA PHE A 121 8.76 22.75 -7.33
C PHE A 121 7.68 23.76 -6.87
N THR A 122 7.84 24.34 -5.69
CA THR A 122 6.91 25.39 -5.21
C THR A 122 7.04 26.65 -6.06
N GLU A 123 8.26 27.10 -6.36
CA GLU A 123 8.51 28.24 -7.24
C GLU A 123 7.95 28.00 -8.65
N LEU A 124 8.14 26.79 -9.19
CA LEU A 124 7.57 26.38 -10.49
C LEU A 124 6.03 26.45 -10.48
N LEU A 125 5.38 25.97 -9.42
CA LEU A 125 3.92 26.01 -9.30
C LEU A 125 3.38 27.43 -9.28
N ILE A 126 4.05 28.33 -8.56
CA ILE A 126 3.68 29.76 -8.51
C ILE A 126 3.82 30.37 -9.91
N LEU A 127 4.96 30.16 -10.57
CA LEU A 127 5.20 30.68 -11.92
C LEU A 127 4.14 30.17 -12.92
N LEU A 128 3.87 28.86 -12.93
CA LEU A 128 2.84 28.28 -13.81
C LEU A 128 1.45 28.84 -13.52
N LYS A 129 1.13 29.06 -12.24
CA LYS A 129 -0.14 29.65 -11.85
C LYS A 129 -0.32 31.07 -12.39
N ASP A 130 0.74 31.88 -12.36
CA ASP A 130 0.73 33.24 -12.87
C ASP A 130 0.65 33.29 -14.41
N MET A 131 1.20 32.28 -15.10
CA MET A 131 1.13 32.16 -16.56
C MET A 131 -0.23 31.66 -17.09
N LEU A 132 -1.01 30.96 -16.27
CA LEU A 132 -2.29 30.38 -16.69
C LEU A 132 -3.47 31.37 -16.54
N PRO A 133 -4.52 31.25 -17.38
CA PRO A 133 -5.69 32.12 -17.30
C PRO A 133 -6.37 32.04 -15.92
N PRO A 134 -6.72 33.18 -15.29
CA PRO A 134 -7.50 33.18 -14.05
C PRO A 134 -9.00 32.92 -14.34
N PRO A 135 -9.75 32.29 -13.42
CA PRO A 135 -9.29 31.61 -12.21
C PRO A 135 -8.78 30.19 -12.52
N ASN A 136 -7.50 29.90 -12.26
CA ASN A 136 -6.95 28.54 -12.36
C ASN A 136 -6.84 27.87 -10.98
N GLN A 137 -6.89 26.54 -11.00
CA GLN A 137 -6.92 25.71 -9.80
C GLN A 137 -5.56 25.13 -9.40
N LEU A 138 -4.45 25.64 -9.95
CA LEU A 138 -3.13 25.17 -9.53
C LEU A 138 -2.85 25.56 -8.07
N PRO A 139 -2.22 24.67 -7.28
CA PRO A 139 -1.80 24.97 -5.92
C PRO A 139 -0.59 25.93 -5.94
N ASN A 140 -0.45 26.72 -4.88
CA ASN A 140 0.64 27.68 -4.71
C ASN A 140 1.89 27.06 -4.10
N SER A 141 1.83 25.80 -3.69
CA SER A 141 2.95 25.14 -3.03
C SER A 141 2.97 23.63 -3.20
N THR A 142 4.15 23.05 -2.99
CA THR A 142 4.31 21.60 -2.91
C THR A 142 3.42 20.99 -1.82
N TYR A 143 3.23 21.70 -0.70
CA TYR A 143 2.41 21.23 0.40
C TYR A 143 0.93 21.15 0.02
N GLU A 144 0.38 22.21 -0.57
CA GLU A 144 -1.01 22.23 -1.06
C GLU A 144 -1.23 21.17 -2.14
N ALA A 145 -0.28 21.03 -3.07
CA ALA A 145 -0.34 20.01 -4.11
C ALA A 145 -0.40 18.60 -3.50
N LYS A 146 0.46 18.30 -2.51
CA LYS A 146 0.42 17.02 -1.78
C LYS A 146 -0.88 16.85 -0.98
N LYS A 147 -1.37 17.90 -0.33
CA LYS A 147 -2.63 17.88 0.43
C LYS A 147 -3.81 17.53 -0.49
N MET A 148 -3.83 18.07 -1.70
CA MET A 148 -4.85 17.76 -2.69
C MET A 148 -4.79 16.30 -3.15
N LEU A 149 -3.59 15.77 -3.44
CA LEU A 149 -3.44 14.36 -3.78
C LEU A 149 -3.85 13.43 -2.63
N ARG A 150 -3.54 13.80 -1.38
CA ARG A 150 -3.94 13.03 -0.19
C ARG A 150 -5.45 12.90 -0.06
N LYS A 151 -6.21 13.98 -0.32
CA LYS A 151 -7.68 13.95 -0.33
C LYS A 151 -8.21 12.92 -1.33
N LEU A 152 -7.54 12.77 -2.47
CA LEU A 152 -7.92 11.84 -3.54
C LEU A 152 -7.49 10.40 -3.31
N GLY A 153 -7.33 9.98 -2.05
CA GLY A 153 -7.01 8.61 -1.67
C GLY A 153 -5.59 8.15 -2.05
N MET A 154 -4.69 9.07 -2.43
CA MET A 154 -3.26 8.79 -2.58
C MET A 154 -2.52 8.97 -1.23
N HIS A 155 -3.19 8.66 -0.13
CA HIS A 155 -2.60 8.72 1.19
C HIS A 155 -1.73 7.48 1.44
N TYR A 156 -0.56 7.71 2.01
CA TYR A 156 0.32 6.69 2.53
C TYR A 156 0.67 7.07 3.97
N GLU A 157 0.87 6.04 4.78
CA GLU A 157 1.38 6.15 6.14
C GLU A 157 2.89 5.93 6.12
N LYS A 158 3.60 6.65 6.98
CA LYS A 158 5.04 6.42 7.18
C LYS A 158 5.21 5.65 8.47
N ILE A 159 5.77 4.45 8.37
CA ILE A 159 6.06 3.60 9.51
C ILE A 159 7.58 3.51 9.64
N ASN A 160 8.12 3.74 10.83
CA ASN A 160 9.55 3.57 11.05
C ASN A 160 9.86 2.07 11.04
N ALA A 161 10.95 1.68 10.39
CA ALA A 161 11.39 0.29 10.30
C ALA A 161 12.75 0.13 10.95
N CYS A 162 13.03 -1.07 11.47
CA CYS A 162 14.38 -1.44 11.86
C CYS A 162 15.31 -1.32 10.64
N PRO A 163 16.52 -0.74 10.77
CA PRO A 163 17.49 -0.75 9.67
C PRO A 163 17.84 -2.15 9.14
N ASN A 164 17.72 -3.17 10.00
CA ASN A 164 17.96 -4.58 9.68
C ASN A 164 16.66 -5.35 9.29
N ASP A 165 15.53 -4.66 9.07
CA ASP A 165 14.24 -5.25 8.65
C ASP A 165 13.58 -6.25 9.62
N CYS A 166 14.03 -6.29 10.87
CA CYS A 166 13.48 -7.17 11.91
C CYS A 166 12.04 -6.83 12.31
N ILE A 167 11.77 -5.54 12.55
CA ILE A 167 10.48 -5.07 13.06
C ILE A 167 10.05 -3.76 12.42
N LEU A 168 8.74 -3.51 12.47
CA LEU A 168 8.15 -2.20 12.26
C LEU A 168 7.84 -1.57 13.62
N TYR A 169 8.24 -0.32 13.81
CA TYR A 169 7.94 0.44 15.04
C TYR A 169 6.48 0.92 15.01
N ARG A 170 5.55 -0.01 15.20
CA ARG A 170 4.09 0.14 15.23
C ARG A 170 3.52 -0.73 16.36
N ASN A 171 2.31 -0.43 16.83
CA ASN A 171 1.61 -1.17 17.89
C ASN A 171 2.48 -1.28 19.16
N GLU A 172 2.74 -2.48 19.69
CA GLU A 172 3.57 -2.67 20.88
C GLU A 172 5.01 -2.14 20.73
N TYR A 173 5.54 -2.07 19.50
CA TYR A 173 6.89 -1.58 19.22
C TYR A 173 6.96 -0.07 18.96
N SER A 174 5.82 0.64 18.98
CA SER A 174 5.74 2.05 18.59
C SER A 174 6.59 2.99 19.47
N GLY A 175 6.69 2.68 20.76
CA GLY A 175 7.46 3.42 21.76
C GLY A 175 8.94 3.04 21.85
N LEU A 176 9.38 2.01 21.14
CA LEU A 176 10.78 1.57 21.21
C LEU A 176 11.70 2.50 20.42
N GLU A 177 12.90 2.69 20.95
CA GLU A 177 13.99 3.40 20.28
C GLU A 177 15.06 2.45 19.72
N GLN A 178 15.05 1.19 20.14
CA GLN A 178 15.96 0.16 19.68
C GLN A 178 15.18 -1.10 19.32
N CYS A 179 15.71 -1.84 18.34
CA CYS A 179 15.14 -3.11 17.92
C CYS A 179 15.30 -4.15 19.05
N PRO A 180 14.22 -4.85 19.44
CA PRO A 180 14.28 -5.83 20.53
C PRO A 180 15.12 -7.07 20.17
N GLU A 181 15.27 -7.41 18.89
CA GLU A 181 16.03 -8.58 18.46
C GLU A 181 17.55 -8.37 18.48
N TYR A 182 18.01 -7.22 17.98
CA TYR A 182 19.45 -6.97 17.76
C TYR A 182 19.96 -5.66 18.37
N GLY A 183 19.14 -4.95 19.15
CA GLY A 183 19.51 -3.68 19.78
C GLY A 183 19.78 -2.53 18.81
N LYS A 184 19.48 -2.69 17.52
CA LYS A 184 19.77 -1.68 16.49
C LYS A 184 18.92 -0.43 16.73
N SER A 185 19.56 0.74 16.77
CA SER A 185 18.84 2.01 16.94
C SER A 185 17.83 2.26 15.81
N ARG A 186 16.69 2.82 16.19
CA ARG A 186 15.63 3.35 15.32
C ARG A 186 16.10 4.58 14.55
N TRP A 187 17.05 5.33 15.09
CA TRP A 187 17.43 6.65 14.61
C TRP A 187 18.53 6.60 13.54
N LYS A 188 18.57 7.62 12.69
CA LYS A 188 19.57 7.78 11.64
C LYS A 188 20.88 8.28 12.23
N LEU A 189 22.00 7.67 11.85
CA LEU A 189 23.33 8.16 12.21
C LEU A 189 23.71 9.45 11.44
N CYS A 190 24.51 10.30 12.07
CA CYS A 190 25.20 11.41 11.45
C CYS A 190 26.23 10.92 10.41
N ALA A 191 26.76 11.82 9.59
CA ALA A 191 27.72 11.48 8.52
C ALA A 191 28.99 10.83 9.08
N ASP A 192 29.36 11.27 10.28
CA ASP A 192 30.45 10.82 11.14
C ASP A 192 30.19 9.44 11.76
N GLY A 193 29.01 8.84 11.59
CA GLY A 193 28.68 7.46 12.00
C GLY A 193 28.58 7.21 13.51
N ILE A 194 28.94 8.20 14.33
CA ILE A 194 29.03 8.07 15.80
C ILE A 194 27.77 8.60 16.49
N LYS A 195 27.28 9.78 16.06
CA LYS A 195 26.14 10.45 16.70
C LYS A 195 24.82 10.07 16.03
N GLU A 196 23.78 9.87 16.82
CA GLU A 196 22.43 9.65 16.32
C GLU A 196 21.69 10.97 16.15
N LYS A 197 20.89 11.06 15.08
CA LYS A 197 19.91 12.12 14.88
C LYS A 197 18.57 11.64 15.43
N VAL A 198 18.42 11.75 16.74
CA VAL A 198 17.18 11.40 17.45
C VAL A 198 15.99 12.09 16.80
N GLY A 199 14.90 11.35 16.58
CA GLY A 199 13.72 11.82 15.88
C GLY A 199 13.75 11.67 14.36
N ILE A 200 14.91 11.39 13.75
CA ILE A 200 15.01 11.06 12.31
C ILE A 200 15.13 9.54 12.18
N PRO A 201 14.14 8.83 11.61
CA PRO A 201 14.21 7.38 11.48
C PRO A 201 15.37 6.96 10.55
N GLY A 202 16.07 5.90 10.91
CA GLY A 202 17.10 5.28 10.07
C GLY A 202 16.51 4.66 8.80
N LYS A 203 15.33 4.04 8.91
CA LYS A 203 14.57 3.46 7.80
C LYS A 203 13.08 3.76 7.96
N VAL A 204 12.40 4.02 6.83
CA VAL A 204 10.96 4.33 6.78
C VAL A 204 10.29 3.46 5.73
N LEU A 205 9.29 2.68 6.13
CA LEU A 205 8.35 2.01 5.26
C LEU A 205 7.22 2.98 4.89
N TRP A 206 6.85 2.98 3.60
CA TRP A 206 5.72 3.74 3.09
C TRP A 206 4.57 2.76 2.95
N TYR A 207 3.67 2.75 3.93
CA TYR A 207 2.55 1.83 4.00
C TYR A 207 1.34 2.42 3.26
N LEU A 208 0.71 1.58 2.45
CA LEU A 208 -0.50 1.89 1.71
C LEU A 208 -1.66 1.13 2.37
N PRO A 209 -2.44 1.75 3.28
CA PRO A 209 -3.57 1.09 3.95
C PRO A 209 -4.49 0.36 2.95
N PRO A 210 -4.70 -0.96 3.09
CA PRO A 210 -5.47 -1.74 2.13
C PRO A 210 -6.96 -1.43 2.22
N ILE A 211 -7.50 -1.26 3.43
CA ILE A 211 -8.95 -1.09 3.66
C ILE A 211 -9.53 0.09 2.84
N PRO A 212 -9.01 1.34 2.94
CA PRO A 212 -9.58 2.45 2.16
C PRO A 212 -9.44 2.26 0.65
N ARG A 213 -8.44 1.50 0.20
CA ARG A 213 -8.21 1.21 -1.22
C ARG A 213 -9.20 0.18 -1.73
N ILE A 214 -9.44 -0.87 -0.95
CA ILE A 214 -10.43 -1.91 -1.26
C ILE A 214 -11.82 -1.28 -1.32
N VAL A 215 -12.22 -0.50 -0.30
CA VAL A 215 -13.49 0.25 -0.30
C VAL A 215 -13.66 1.06 -1.60
N ARG A 216 -12.61 1.79 -2.00
CA ARG A 216 -12.62 2.56 -3.25
C ARG A 216 -12.73 1.69 -4.52
N LEU A 217 -12.10 0.52 -4.54
CA LEU A 217 -12.21 -0.41 -5.66
C LEU A 217 -13.66 -0.92 -5.80
N PHE A 218 -14.34 -1.22 -4.69
CA PHE A 218 -15.76 -1.61 -4.68
C PHE A 218 -16.72 -0.48 -5.08
N GLN A 219 -16.33 0.80 -4.97
CA GLN A 219 -17.14 1.91 -5.47
C GLN A 219 -17.20 1.97 -7.01
N ASN A 220 -16.22 1.40 -7.71
CA ASN A 220 -16.28 1.29 -9.16
C ASN A 220 -17.14 0.07 -9.53
N LYS A 221 -18.28 0.30 -10.21
CA LYS A 221 -19.23 -0.77 -10.61
C LYS A 221 -18.58 -1.91 -11.40
N GLU A 222 -17.62 -1.62 -12.27
CA GLU A 222 -16.93 -2.63 -13.07
C GLU A 222 -16.01 -3.48 -12.19
N TYR A 223 -15.22 -2.83 -11.33
CA TYR A 223 -14.36 -3.52 -10.39
C TYR A 223 -15.16 -4.31 -9.37
N ALA A 224 -16.23 -3.74 -8.81
CA ALA A 224 -17.12 -4.41 -7.87
C ALA A 224 -17.62 -5.74 -8.44
N LYS A 225 -18.09 -5.76 -9.71
CA LYS A 225 -18.48 -6.99 -10.41
C LYS A 225 -17.34 -8.01 -10.46
N ASN A 226 -16.11 -7.58 -10.75
CA ASN A 226 -14.96 -8.47 -10.78
C ASN A 226 -14.61 -9.00 -9.38
N PHE A 227 -14.71 -8.16 -8.34
CA PHE A 227 -14.45 -8.54 -6.96
C PHE A 227 -15.52 -9.47 -6.39
N THR A 228 -16.79 -9.31 -6.74
CA THR A 228 -17.90 -10.15 -6.29
C THR A 228 -18.22 -11.31 -7.22
N TRP A 229 -17.53 -11.44 -8.36
CA TRP A 229 -17.78 -12.52 -9.33
C TRP A 229 -17.73 -13.92 -8.70
N HIS A 230 -16.88 -14.10 -7.67
CA HIS A 230 -16.77 -15.36 -6.96
C HIS A 230 -18.03 -15.74 -6.15
N ALA A 231 -18.90 -14.78 -5.84
CA ALA A 231 -20.14 -14.95 -5.10
C ALA A 231 -21.38 -14.83 -6.01
N ASP A 232 -21.41 -13.79 -6.86
CA ASP A 232 -22.64 -13.34 -7.57
C ASP A 232 -22.48 -13.30 -9.11
N GLY A 233 -21.41 -13.87 -9.66
CA GLY A 233 -21.08 -13.74 -11.09
C GLY A 233 -22.14 -14.35 -12.02
N GLU A 234 -22.78 -13.52 -12.85
CA GLU A 234 -23.58 -13.97 -13.99
C GLU A 234 -22.75 -14.91 -14.87
N GLY A 235 -23.18 -16.16 -15.03
CA GLY A 235 -22.48 -17.20 -15.80
C GLY A 235 -21.64 -18.18 -14.98
N ARG A 236 -21.54 -18.02 -13.65
CA ARG A 236 -20.91 -19.03 -12.79
C ARG A 236 -21.87 -20.18 -12.47
N ILE A 237 -21.38 -21.40 -12.58
CA ILE A 237 -22.08 -22.59 -12.06
C ILE A 237 -21.98 -22.57 -10.53
N PHE A 238 -23.11 -22.55 -9.83
CA PHE A 238 -23.16 -22.61 -8.37
C PHE A 238 -23.04 -24.08 -7.89
N ASP A 239 -21.83 -24.62 -7.99
CA ASP A 239 -21.49 -26.00 -7.60
C ASP A 239 -20.75 -26.08 -6.25
N ARG A 240 -20.67 -24.97 -5.50
CA ARG A 240 -19.90 -24.84 -4.24
C ARG A 240 -18.39 -25.07 -4.40
N MET A 241 -17.85 -25.03 -5.62
CA MET A 241 -16.42 -25.08 -5.90
C MET A 241 -15.86 -23.67 -6.09
N MET A 242 -14.65 -23.39 -5.62
CA MET A 242 -13.95 -22.15 -5.97
C MET A 242 -13.33 -22.24 -7.37
N ARG A 243 -13.50 -21.20 -8.17
CA ARG A 243 -12.90 -21.07 -9.51
C ARG A 243 -12.27 -19.69 -9.64
N HIS A 244 -11.15 -19.60 -10.35
CA HIS A 244 -10.67 -18.30 -10.82
C HIS A 244 -11.51 -17.85 -12.03
N THR A 245 -11.63 -16.54 -12.26
CA THR A 245 -12.33 -15.99 -13.44
C THR A 245 -11.74 -16.50 -14.75
N ALA A 246 -10.43 -16.77 -14.79
CA ALA A 246 -9.76 -17.33 -15.96
C ALA A 246 -10.02 -18.84 -16.19
N ASP A 247 -10.48 -19.57 -15.18
CA ASP A 247 -10.70 -21.03 -15.25
C ASP A 247 -12.14 -21.38 -15.68
N SER A 248 -12.96 -20.37 -15.98
CA SER A 248 -14.39 -20.52 -16.26
C SER A 248 -14.75 -20.36 -17.74
N SER A 249 -13.76 -20.32 -18.62
CA SER A 249 -13.90 -20.40 -20.08
C SER A 249 -13.93 -21.84 -20.57
#